data_AF-A0A5C4VZ62-F1
#
_entry.id   AF-A0A5C4VZ62-F1
#
_cell.length_a   1.000
_cell.length_b   1.000
_cell.length_c   1.000
_cell.angle_alpha   90.00
_cell.angle_beta   90.00
_cell.angle_gamma   90.00
#
_symmetry.space_group_name_H-M   'P 1'
#
loop_
_entity.id
_entity.type
_entity.pdbx_description
1 polymer ?
#
loop_
_entity_poly.entity_id
_entity_poly.type
_entity_poly.pdbx_seq_one_letter_code
_entity_poly.pdbx_strand_id
1 'polypeptide(L)'
;MDDFRVLIRLVVAYARGHYRQIPPDALVVIVAGLVYVVSPVDLIPDFLPGGFADDAAVIIWVVKTVRSELDAFRAWELGGGAVSM
;
A
#
# COMPACT_ATOMS: atom_id res chain seq x y z
N MET A 1 -11.62 -4.56 5.68
CA MET A 1 -11.75 -4.57 4.21
C MET A 1 -11.59 -3.18 3.61
N ASP A 2 -11.88 -2.11 4.35
CA ASP A 2 -11.74 -0.73 3.87
C ASP A 2 -10.29 -0.26 3.67
N ASP A 3 -9.34 -0.70 4.50
CA ASP A 3 -7.92 -0.30 4.40
C ASP A 3 -7.28 -0.66 3.05
N PHE A 4 -7.64 -1.82 2.47
CA PHE A 4 -7.13 -2.24 1.17
C PHE A 4 -7.53 -1.27 0.06
N ARG A 5 -8.77 -0.78 0.07
CA ARG A 5 -9.22 0.24 -0.88
C ARG A 5 -8.49 1.57 -0.67
N VAL A 6 -8.17 1.91 0.59
CA VAL A 6 -7.41 3.13 0.91
C VAL A 6 -5.98 3.03 0.38
N LEU A 7 -5.31 1.88 0.51
CA LEU A 7 -3.97 1.64 -0.06
C LEU A 7 -3.97 1.89 -1.58
N ILE A 8 -4.95 1.34 -2.30
CA ILE A 8 -5.06 1.53 -3.75
C ILE A 8 -5.27 3.02 -4.08
N ARG A 9 -6.18 3.70 -3.38
CA ARG A 9 -6.44 5.13 -3.62
C ARG A 9 -5.21 6.00 -3.34
N LEU A 10 -4.46 5.68 -2.29
CA LEU A 10 -3.20 6.36 -1.96
C LEU A 10 -2.22 6.24 -3.12
N VAL A 11 -1.98 5.02 -3.61
CA VAL A 11 -1.05 4.77 -4.73
C VAL A 11 -1.50 5.50 -5.99
N VAL A 12 -2.81 5.49 -6.29
CA VAL A 12 -3.36 6.22 -7.44
C VAL A 12 -3.19 7.74 -7.27
N ALA A 13 -3.47 8.30 -6.09
CA ALA A 13 -3.29 9.71 -5.81
C ALA A 13 -1.81 10.13 -5.90
N TYR A 14 -0.89 9.26 -5.46
CA TYR A 14 0.54 9.46 -5.60
C TYR A 14 0.98 9.45 -7.07
N ALA A 15 0.53 8.46 -7.84
CA ALA A 15 0.83 8.32 -9.26
C ALA A 15 0.32 9.51 -10.09
N ARG A 16 -0.85 10.05 -9.72
CA ARG A 16 -1.42 11.27 -10.33
C ARG A 16 -0.78 12.57 -9.82
N GLY A 17 0.06 12.50 -8.79
CA GLY A 17 0.70 13.68 -8.18
C GLY A 17 -0.21 14.48 -7.25
N HIS A 18 -1.42 14.00 -6.96
CA HIS A 18 -2.38 14.69 -6.07
C HIS A 18 -1.96 14.58 -4.60
N TYR A 19 -1.24 13.52 -4.23
CA TYR A 19 -0.78 13.28 -2.87
C TYR A 19 0.69 12.85 -2.85
N ARG A 20 1.56 13.65 -2.22
CA ARG A 20 3.00 13.36 -2.07
C ARG A 20 3.48 13.38 -0.61
N GLN A 21 2.55 13.49 0.34
CA GLN A 21 2.82 13.54 1.77
C GLN A 21 2.95 12.12 2.35
N ILE A 22 3.82 11.31 1.76
CA ILE A 22 4.11 9.95 2.22
C ILE A 22 5.63 9.69 2.18
N PRO A 23 6.20 9.06 3.21
CA PRO A 23 7.58 8.59 3.18
C PRO A 23 7.82 7.59 2.03
N PRO A 24 8.93 7.69 1.28
CA PRO A 24 9.21 6.81 0.15
C PRO A 24 9.28 5.32 0.53
N ASP A 25 9.80 5.01 1.71
CA ASP A 25 9.87 3.67 2.29
C ASP A 25 8.46 3.10 2.56
N ALA A 26 7.55 3.91 3.11
CA ALA A 26 6.17 3.50 3.30
C ALA A 26 5.47 3.23 1.95
N LEU A 27 5.70 4.07 0.94
CA LEU A 27 5.16 3.84 -0.40
C LEU A 27 5.67 2.52 -1.00
N VAL A 28 6.95 2.20 -0.85
CA VAL A 28 7.53 0.93 -1.31
C VAL A 28 6.86 -0.25 -0.63
N VAL A 29 6.64 -0.19 0.69
CA VAL A 29 5.95 -1.25 1.44
C VAL A 29 4.50 -1.44 0.97
N ILE A 30 3.78 -0.34 0.70
CA ILE A 30 2.41 -0.39 0.15
C ILE A 30 2.40 -1.05 -1.23
N VAL A 31 3.27 -0.60 -2.14
CA VAL A 31 3.34 -1.13 -3.50
C VAL A 31 3.74 -2.60 -3.51
N ALA A 32 4.74 -2.99 -2.71
CA ALA A 32 5.16 -4.38 -2.56
C ALA A 32 4.01 -5.26 -2.04
N GLY A 33 3.27 -4.80 -1.03
CA GLY A 33 2.10 -5.50 -0.52
C GLY A 33 0.98 -5.65 -1.56
N LEU A 34 0.71 -4.61 -2.36
CA LEU A 34 -0.31 -4.68 -3.41
C LEU A 34 0.10 -5.60 -4.57
N VAL A 35 1.36 -5.53 -5.01
CA VAL A 35 1.90 -6.41 -6.06
C VAL A 35 1.83 -7.87 -5.63
N TYR A 36 2.18 -8.16 -4.37
CA TYR A 36 2.09 -9.50 -3.80
C TYR A 36 0.68 -10.10 -3.85
N VAL A 37 -0.37 -9.28 -3.63
CA VAL A 37 -1.77 -9.74 -3.72
C VAL A 37 -2.22 -10.02 -5.16
N VAL A 38 -1.73 -9.23 -6.12
CA VAL A 38 -2.17 -9.31 -7.53
C VAL A 38 -1.45 -10.42 -8.28
N SER A 39 -0.13 -10.55 -8.09
CA SER A 39 0.66 -11.66 -8.64
C SER A 39 1.59 -12.19 -7.55
N PRO A 40 1.11 -13.12 -6.70
CA PRO A 40 1.94 -13.77 -5.69
C PRO A 40 3.09 -14.60 -6.29
N VAL A 41 3.11 -14.80 -7.61
CA VAL A 41 3.98 -15.75 -8.30
C VAL A 41 5.16 -15.08 -9.03
N ASP A 42 5.06 -13.82 -9.47
CA ASP A 42 6.08 -13.22 -10.38
C ASP A 42 7.28 -12.54 -9.71
N LEU A 43 7.27 -12.33 -8.37
CA LEU A 43 8.34 -11.58 -7.68
C LEU A 43 9.34 -12.46 -6.92
N ILE A 44 9.15 -13.78 -6.93
CA ILE A 44 10.07 -14.74 -6.34
C ILE A 44 10.79 -15.43 -7.52
N PRO A 45 12.01 -15.00 -7.91
CA PRO A 45 12.88 -15.88 -8.67
C PRO A 45 13.08 -17.14 -7.82
N ASP A 46 12.99 -18.33 -8.43
CA ASP A 46 13.02 -19.69 -7.83
C ASP A 46 14.20 -19.99 -6.86
N PHE A 47 14.40 -19.23 -5.78
CA PHE A 47 15.63 -19.22 -4.98
C PHE A 47 15.43 -19.35 -3.46
N LEU A 48 14.22 -19.56 -2.96
CA LEU A 48 13.99 -19.78 -1.52
C LEU A 48 13.63 -21.23 -1.19
N PRO A 49 14.61 -22.06 -0.77
CA PRO A 49 14.33 -23.36 -0.18
C PRO A 49 13.87 -23.16 1.26
N GLY A 50 12.57 -22.93 1.45
CA GLY A 50 11.93 -22.96 2.76
C GLY A 50 11.00 -21.78 3.04
N GLY A 51 9.70 -22.01 2.85
CA GLY A 51 8.66 -21.27 3.55
C GLY A 51 7.72 -20.50 2.62
N PHE A 52 6.54 -21.07 2.40
CA PHE A 52 5.37 -20.35 1.93
C PHE A 52 5.12 -19.17 2.86
N ALA A 53 5.25 -17.95 2.34
CA ALA A 53 4.79 -16.78 3.07
C ALA A 53 3.27 -16.93 3.26
N ASP A 54 2.81 -16.91 4.50
CA ASP A 54 1.38 -16.89 4.82
C ASP A 54 0.78 -15.58 4.26
N ASP A 55 0.04 -15.69 3.15
CA ASP A 55 -0.40 -14.54 2.33
C ASP A 55 -1.19 -13.49 3.13
N ALA A 56 -1.92 -13.94 4.16
CA ALA A 56 -2.68 -13.08 5.04
C ALA A 56 -1.78 -12.32 6.03
N ALA A 57 -0.73 -12.95 6.54
CA ALA A 57 0.21 -12.33 7.47
C ALA A 57 0.96 -11.16 6.83
N VAL A 58 1.35 -11.28 5.56
CA VAL A 58 2.05 -10.22 4.81
C VAL A 58 1.18 -8.97 4.72
N ILE A 59 -0.10 -9.11 4.35
CA ILE A 59 -1.00 -7.95 4.22
C ILE A 59 -1.33 -7.33 5.57
N ILE A 60 -1.51 -8.14 6.62
CA ILE A 60 -1.70 -7.63 7.98
C ILE A 60 -0.47 -6.84 8.44
N TRP A 61 0.74 -7.33 8.15
CA TRP A 61 1.98 -6.63 8.47
C TRP A 61 2.10 -5.32 7.70
N VAL A 62 1.87 -5.31 6.38
CA VAL A 62 1.89 -4.10 5.56
C VAL A 62 0.94 -3.04 6.11
N VAL A 63 -0.33 -3.40 6.38
CA VAL A 63 -1.34 -2.48 6.92
C VAL A 63 -0.93 -1.93 8.29
N LYS A 64 -0.32 -2.76 9.15
CA LYS A 64 0.18 -2.31 10.45
C LYS A 64 1.35 -1.33 10.30
N THR A 65 2.29 -1.63 9.40
CA THR A 65 3.48 -0.81 9.15
C THR A 65 3.11 0.57 8.61
N VAL A 66 2.08 0.67 7.77
CA VAL A 66 1.70 1.91 7.07
C VAL A 66 0.42 2.54 7.63
N ARG A 67 -0.01 2.14 8.83
CA ARG A 67 -1.24 2.60 9.49
C ARG A 67 -1.29 4.12 9.60
N SER A 68 -0.20 4.75 10.04
CA SER A 68 -0.09 6.21 10.16
C SER A 68 -0.31 6.91 8.83
N GLU A 69 0.24 6.37 7.75
CA GLU A 69 0.13 6.95 6.41
C GLU A 69 -1.27 6.80 5.84
N LEU A 70 -1.95 5.68 6.13
CA LEU A 70 -3.35 5.50 5.77
C LEU A 70 -4.25 6.49 6.49
N ASP A 71 -3.99 6.76 7.77
CA ASP A 71 -4.77 7.72 8.54
C ASP A 71 -4.49 9.17 8.09
N ALA A 72 -3.24 9.51 7.76
CA ALA A 72 -2.88 10.79 7.17
C ALA A 72 -3.55 11.00 5.79
N PHE A 73 -3.53 9.98 4.94
CA PHE A 73 -4.20 10.03 3.64
C PHE A 73 -5.71 10.19 3.77
N ARG A 74 -6.37 9.47 4.70
CA ARG A 74 -7.80 9.65 4.99
C ARG A 74 -8.12 11.06 5.46
N ALA A 75 -7.30 11.62 6.35
CA ALA A 75 -7.49 13.00 6.82
C ALA A 75 -7.39 14.00 5.66
N TRP A 76 -6.46 13.79 4.73
CA TRP A 76 -6.34 14.57 3.51
C TRP A 76 -7.56 14.41 2.57
N GLU A 77 -8.07 13.20 2.38
CA GLU A 77 -9.29 12.95 1.59
C GLU A 77 -10.50 13.69 2.18
N LEU A 78 -10.67 13.64 3.51
CA LEU A 78 -11.74 14.34 4.23
C LEU A 78 -11.59 15.86 4.17
N GLY A 79 -10.35 16.35 4.13
CA GLY A 79 -10.02 17.77 4.01
C GLY A 79 -10.23 18.37 2.61
N GLY A 80 -10.76 17.61 1.66
CA GLY A 80 -11.04 18.10 0.31
C GLY A 80 -9.86 18.00 -0.66
N GLY A 81 -8.88 17.13 -0.39
CA GLY A 81 -7.71 16.91 -1.25
C GLY A 81 -8.00 16.56 -2.72
N ALA A 82 -9.23 16.11 -3.02
CA ALA A 82 -9.71 15.86 -4.38
C ALA A 82 -10.57 16.99 -4.97
N VAL A 83 -10.95 18.00 -4.18
CA VAL A 83 -11.93 19.06 -4.56
C VAL A 83 -11.25 20.28 -5.21
N SER A 84 -9.92 20.29 -5.33
CA SER A 84 -9.15 21.42 -5.90
C SER A 84 -8.63 21.20 -7.32
N MET A 85 -9.25 20.33 -8.13
CA MET A 85 -8.90 20.15 -9.55
C MET A 85 -10.10 20.36 -10.46
#